data_AF-X0XM89-F1
#
_entry.id   AF-X0XM89-F1
#
_cell.length_a   1.000
_cell.length_b   1.000
_cell.length_c   1.000
_cell.angle_alpha   90.00
_cell.angle_beta   90.00
_cell.angle_gamma   90.00
#
_symmetry.space_group_name_H-M   'P 1'
#
loop_
_entity.id
_entity.type
_entity.pdbx_description
1 polymer ?
#
loop_
_entity_poly.entity_id
_entity_poly.type
_entity_poly.pdbx_seq_one_letter_code
_entity_poly.pdbx_strand_id
1 'polypeptide(L)'
;PKVFQQAEKAHEFVKRRLDYLGLKPREMLWSLIGWDSLCGPTVGSPPPDYDPPELGIRIAFKCDTEAEARACRTECGHLCWASLGVGAGFTQPPRIRPVFALWPTLIPREAVPLSLEIKE
;
A
#
# COMPACT_ATOMS: atom_id res chain seq x y z
N PRO A 1 -10.72 15.82 9.44
CA PRO A 1 -9.64 16.42 8.60
C PRO A 1 -9.80 16.09 7.10
N LYS A 2 -9.52 17.07 6.22
CA LYS A 2 -9.86 17.00 4.79
C LYS A 2 -9.00 16.00 4.04
N VAL A 3 -7.73 15.86 4.43
CA VAL A 3 -6.77 15.00 3.72
C VAL A 3 -7.07 13.51 3.90
N PHE A 4 -7.53 13.08 5.08
CA PHE A 4 -7.91 11.68 5.31
C PHE A 4 -9.16 11.28 4.51
N GLN A 5 -10.15 12.17 4.41
CA GLN A 5 -11.34 11.92 3.57
C GLN A 5 -11.00 11.82 2.08
N GLN A 6 -10.02 12.60 1.62
CA GLN A 6 -9.52 12.49 0.25
C GLN A 6 -8.80 11.16 0.02
N ALA A 7 -8.00 10.70 0.99
CA ALA A 7 -7.32 9.42 0.93
C ALA A 7 -8.31 8.24 0.91
N GLU A 8 -9.39 8.29 1.69
CA GLU A 8 -10.46 7.29 1.66
C GLU A 8 -11.15 7.24 0.29
N LYS A 9 -11.50 8.39 -0.29
CA LYS A 9 -12.09 8.46 -1.64
C LYS A 9 -11.13 7.92 -2.71
N ALA A 10 -9.84 8.21 -2.58
CA ALA A 10 -8.82 7.66 -3.47
C ALA A 10 -8.76 6.12 -3.36
N HIS A 11 -8.82 5.58 -2.13
CA HIS A 11 -8.85 4.14 -1.89
C HIS A 11 -10.07 3.47 -2.54
N GLU A 12 -11.26 4.06 -2.40
CA GLU A 12 -12.47 3.56 -3.04
C GLU A 12 -12.36 3.58 -4.57
N PHE A 13 -11.80 4.65 -5.13
CA PHE A 13 -11.59 4.77 -6.57
C PHE A 13 -10.65 3.68 -7.10
N VAL A 14 -9.53 3.41 -6.41
CA VAL A 14 -8.60 2.34 -6.76
C VAL A 14 -9.31 0.99 -6.78
N LYS A 15 -10.08 0.67 -5.73
CA LYS A 15 -10.83 -0.59 -5.66
C LYS A 15 -11.79 -0.75 -6.83
N ARG A 16 -12.61 0.27 -7.10
CA ARG A 16 -13.55 0.27 -8.23
C ARG A 16 -12.84 0.12 -9.58
N ARG A 17 -11.67 0.72 -9.73
CA ARG A 17 -10.86 0.59 -10.96
C ARG A 17 -10.33 -0.82 -11.15
N LEU A 18 -9.82 -1.45 -10.08
CA LEU A 18 -9.37 -2.85 -10.12
C LEU A 18 -10.52 -3.78 -10.47
N ASP A 19 -11.69 -3.59 -9.84
CA ASP A 19 -12.89 -4.37 -10.13
C ASP A 19 -13.36 -4.21 -11.57
N TYR A 20 -13.38 -2.97 -12.09
CA TYR A 20 -13.75 -2.67 -13.48
C TYR A 20 -12.85 -3.37 -14.50
N LEU A 21 -11.56 -3.51 -14.19
CA LEU A 21 -10.58 -4.16 -15.06
C LEU A 21 -10.46 -5.67 -14.82
N GLY A 22 -11.19 -6.22 -13.84
CA GLY A 22 -11.12 -7.62 -13.46
C GLY A 22 -9.79 -8.04 -12.84
N LEU A 23 -9.00 -7.10 -12.32
CA LEU A 23 -7.74 -7.37 -11.66
C LEU A 23 -7.99 -7.84 -10.22
N LYS A 24 -7.49 -9.03 -9.86
CA LYS A 24 -7.77 -9.68 -8.56
C LYS A 24 -6.47 -10.01 -7.85
N PRO A 25 -5.68 -9.00 -7.44
CA PRO A 25 -4.49 -9.24 -6.64
C PRO A 25 -4.89 -10.00 -5.37
N ARG A 26 -4.10 -11.01 -5.01
CA ARG A 26 -4.29 -11.84 -3.82
C ARG A 26 -4.36 -11.01 -2.55
N GLU A 27 -3.50 -10.00 -2.44
CA GLU A 27 -3.48 -9.07 -1.32
C GLU A 27 -3.19 -7.65 -1.82
N MET A 28 -3.83 -6.66 -1.21
CA MET A 28 -3.56 -5.25 -1.43
C MET A 28 -3.24 -4.59 -0.08
N LEU A 29 -2.05 -4.03 0.04
CA LEU A 29 -1.66 -3.19 1.15
C LEU A 29 -1.91 -1.73 0.77
N TRP A 30 -2.76 -1.08 1.55
CA TRP A 30 -2.95 0.36 1.55
C TRP A 30 -2.23 0.94 2.77
N SER A 31 -1.39 1.97 2.58
CA SER A 31 -0.79 2.70 3.69
C SER A 31 -0.71 4.18 3.40
N LEU A 32 -0.86 4.98 4.45
CA LEU A 32 -0.77 6.42 4.48
C LEU A 32 0.62 6.81 5.03
N ILE A 33 1.47 7.37 4.18
CA ILE A 33 2.79 7.89 4.54
C ILE A 33 2.58 9.17 5.34
N GLY A 34 3.16 9.21 6.54
CA GLY A 34 2.91 10.27 7.52
C GLY A 34 1.84 9.92 8.57
N TRP A 35 1.21 8.73 8.48
CA TRP A 35 0.23 8.27 9.46
C TRP A 35 0.48 6.81 9.89
N ASP A 36 0.10 5.83 9.07
CA ASP A 36 0.08 4.41 9.44
C ASP A 36 1.21 3.59 8.80
N SER A 37 2.09 4.20 7.99
CA SER A 37 3.03 3.43 7.15
C SER A 37 4.03 2.55 7.90
N LEU A 38 4.29 2.82 9.19
CA LEU A 38 5.21 2.06 10.04
C LEU A 38 4.48 1.05 10.93
N CYS A 39 3.51 1.51 11.71
CA CYS A 39 2.80 0.66 12.69
C CYS A 39 1.55 -0.01 12.09
N GLY A 40 1.17 0.34 10.86
CA GLY A 40 0.05 -0.24 10.15
C GLY A 40 -1.27 -0.08 10.92
N PRO A 41 -2.07 -1.15 11.05
CA PRO A 41 -3.40 -1.10 11.65
C PRO A 41 -3.40 -0.84 13.15
N THR A 42 -2.23 -0.87 13.83
CA THR A 42 -2.16 -0.54 15.26
C THR A 42 -2.20 0.96 15.53
N VAL A 43 -2.12 1.80 14.48
CA VAL A 43 -2.35 3.23 14.61
C VAL A 43 -3.85 3.47 14.76
N GLY A 44 -4.25 4.13 15.83
CA GLY A 44 -5.65 4.49 16.06
C GLY A 44 -6.19 5.47 15.02
N SER A 45 -7.49 5.76 15.09
CA SER A 45 -8.10 6.77 14.22
C SER A 45 -7.46 8.15 14.41
N PRO A 46 -7.30 8.94 13.32
CA PRO A 46 -6.76 10.28 13.43
C PRO A 46 -7.65 11.16 14.32
N PRO A 47 -7.07 11.98 15.22
CA PRO A 47 -7.82 12.94 16.00
C PRO A 47 -8.65 13.86 15.08
N PRO A 48 -9.86 14.30 15.50
CA PRO A 48 -10.74 15.10 14.66
C PRO A 48 -10.09 16.37 14.09
N ASP A 49 -9.22 16.99 14.88
CA ASP A 49 -8.57 18.27 14.59
C ASP A 49 -7.19 18.12 13.92
N TYR A 50 -6.74 16.88 13.67
CA TYR A 50 -5.43 16.63 13.08
C TYR A 50 -5.51 16.67 11.54
N ASP A 51 -5.06 17.75 10.91
CA ASP A 51 -5.04 17.93 9.45
C ASP A 51 -3.60 18.18 8.96
N PRO A 52 -2.82 17.12 8.69
CA PRO A 52 -1.45 17.28 8.22
C PRO A 52 -1.44 17.94 6.82
N PRO A 53 -0.41 18.73 6.50
CA PRO A 53 -0.33 19.43 5.21
C PRO A 53 -0.15 18.48 4.03
N GLU A 54 0.40 17.29 4.28
CA GLU A 54 0.65 16.26 3.27
C GLU A 54 0.34 14.88 3.86
N LEU A 55 -0.23 14.02 3.02
CA LEU A 55 -0.43 12.62 3.31
C LEU A 55 -0.10 11.83 2.04
N GLY A 56 0.96 11.02 2.09
CA GLY A 56 1.33 10.18 0.95
C GLY A 56 0.51 8.89 0.92
N ILE A 57 0.22 8.37 -0.27
CA ILE A 57 -0.47 7.09 -0.43
C ILE A 57 0.53 6.06 -0.97
N ARG A 58 0.66 4.94 -0.26
CA ARG A 58 1.41 3.76 -0.70
C ARG A 58 0.42 2.63 -0.97
N ILE A 59 0.55 2.07 -2.17
CA ILE A 59 -0.22 0.89 -2.58
C ILE A 59 0.77 -0.20 -2.97
N ALA A 60 0.61 -1.39 -2.41
CA ALA A 60 1.36 -2.56 -2.82
C ALA A 60 0.40 -3.73 -3.09
N PHE A 61 0.69 -4.48 -4.15
CA PHE A 61 -0.10 -5.62 -4.57
C PHE A 61 0.73 -6.89 -4.48
N LYS A 62 0.10 -7.96 -4.01
CA LYS A 62 0.59 -9.32 -4.13
C LYS A 62 -0.26 -10.02 -5.18
N CYS A 63 0.38 -10.47 -6.26
CA CYS A 63 -0.27 -11.11 -7.41
C CYS A 63 0.32 -12.50 -7.60
N ASP A 64 -0.42 -13.37 -8.29
CA ASP A 64 0.06 -14.73 -8.59
C ASP A 64 0.89 -14.78 -9.88
N THR A 65 0.68 -13.81 -10.78
CA THR A 65 1.38 -13.76 -12.07
C THR A 65 2.08 -12.41 -12.30
N GLU A 66 3.17 -12.45 -13.07
CA GLU A 66 3.88 -11.25 -13.50
C GLU A 66 2.97 -10.30 -14.30
N ALA A 67 2.14 -10.88 -15.18
CA ALA A 67 1.23 -10.12 -16.03
C ALA A 67 0.21 -9.33 -15.20
N GLU A 68 -0.37 -9.96 -14.17
CA GLU A 68 -1.30 -9.31 -13.25
C GLU A 68 -0.60 -8.21 -12.44
N ALA A 69 0.60 -8.47 -11.90
CA ALA A 69 1.37 -7.47 -11.16
C ALA A 69 1.69 -6.24 -12.03
N ARG A 70 2.05 -6.48 -13.29
CA ARG A 70 2.33 -5.42 -14.27
C ARG A 70 1.08 -4.62 -14.59
N ALA A 71 -0.05 -5.27 -14.81
CA ALA A 71 -1.33 -4.60 -15.07
C ALA A 71 -1.75 -3.74 -13.86
N CYS A 72 -1.72 -4.29 -12.64
CA CYS A 72 -2.04 -3.56 -11.42
C CYS A 72 -1.16 -2.31 -11.23
N ARG A 73 0.15 -2.44 -11.49
CA ARG A 73 1.10 -1.31 -11.38
C ARG A 73 0.83 -0.25 -12.44
N THR A 74 0.62 -0.63 -13.70
CA THR A 74 0.34 0.31 -14.79
C THR A 74 -0.89 1.13 -14.48
N GLU A 75 -1.99 0.46 -14.12
CA GLU A 75 -3.26 1.13 -13.82
C GLU A 75 -3.13 2.07 -12.62
N CYS A 76 -2.41 1.67 -11.57
CA CYS A 76 -2.14 2.54 -10.43
C CYS A 76 -1.24 3.75 -10.78
N GLY A 77 -0.34 3.60 -11.76
CA GLY A 77 0.44 4.72 -12.29
C GLY A 77 -0.43 5.76 -13.01
N HIS A 78 -1.54 5.34 -13.62
CA HIS A 78 -2.52 6.23 -14.25
C HIS A 78 -3.49 6.90 -13.26
N LEU A 79 -3.46 6.54 -11.96
CA LEU A 79 -4.31 7.18 -10.95
C LEU A 79 -3.80 8.57 -10.53
N CYS A 80 -2.61 8.99 -10.99
CA CYS A 80 -2.06 10.35 -10.78
C CYS A 80 -2.87 11.48 -11.42
N TRP A 81 -3.95 11.20 -12.15
CA TRP A 81 -4.75 12.23 -12.84
C TRP A 81 -5.77 12.96 -11.97
N ALA A 82 -6.11 12.44 -10.78
CA ALA A 82 -7.06 13.09 -9.88
C ALA A 82 -6.33 13.86 -8.78
N SER A 83 -6.00 15.13 -9.07
CA SER A 83 -5.87 16.29 -8.14
C SER A 83 -5.24 16.15 -6.75
N LEU A 84 -4.55 15.05 -6.44
CA LEU A 84 -3.63 14.95 -5.33
C LEU A 84 -2.32 15.58 -5.82
N GLY A 85 -1.77 16.56 -5.09
CA GLY A 85 -0.50 17.22 -5.43
C GLY A 85 0.68 16.23 -5.39
N VAL A 86 0.80 15.39 -6.41
CA VAL A 86 1.71 14.25 -6.45
C VAL A 86 2.93 14.60 -7.28
N GLY A 87 4.05 14.73 -6.60
CA GLY A 87 5.37 14.97 -7.18
C GLY A 87 6.46 14.11 -6.53
N ALA A 88 6.20 12.84 -6.20
CA ALA A 88 7.27 11.91 -5.82
C ALA A 88 6.86 10.45 -6.04
N GLY A 89 7.60 9.72 -6.88
CA GLY A 89 7.60 8.24 -6.89
C GLY A 89 6.90 7.53 -8.06
N PHE A 90 6.21 8.25 -8.95
CA PHE A 90 5.59 7.67 -10.16
C PHE A 90 6.51 7.83 -11.37
N THR A 91 7.71 7.28 -11.27
CA THR A 91 8.62 7.13 -12.41
C THR A 91 8.25 5.88 -13.21
N GLN A 92 8.94 5.68 -14.35
CA GLN A 92 8.89 4.42 -15.10
C GLN A 92 8.91 3.22 -14.14
N PRO A 93 8.03 2.22 -14.35
CA PRO A 93 7.99 1.06 -13.47
C PRO A 93 9.37 0.42 -13.48
N PRO A 94 10.02 0.23 -12.31
CA PRO A 94 11.31 -0.42 -12.26
C PRO A 94 11.16 -1.83 -12.85
N ARG A 95 12.22 -2.32 -13.50
CA ARG A 95 12.23 -3.71 -13.99
C ARG A 95 11.86 -4.63 -12.84
N ILE A 96 11.08 -5.66 -13.16
CA ILE A 96 10.71 -6.69 -12.20
C ILE A 96 11.99 -7.32 -11.69
N ARG A 97 12.19 -7.23 -10.37
CA ARG A 97 13.39 -7.74 -9.69
C ARG A 97 12.98 -9.06 -9.03
N PRO A 98 13.53 -10.20 -9.48
CA PRO A 98 13.30 -11.46 -8.79
C PRO A 98 13.88 -11.36 -7.38
N VAL A 99 13.12 -11.78 -6.38
CA VAL A 99 13.64 -11.99 -5.03
C VAL A 99 14.38 -13.33 -5.05
N PHE A 100 15.68 -13.28 -5.31
CA PHE A 100 16.51 -14.48 -5.50
C PHE A 100 16.88 -15.15 -4.17
N ALA A 101 16.92 -14.38 -3.08
CA ALA A 101 17.09 -14.89 -1.73
C ALA A 101 16.57 -13.87 -0.73
N LEU A 102 15.81 -14.33 0.27
CA LEU A 102 15.72 -13.64 1.54
C LEU A 102 16.86 -14.20 2.37
N TRP A 103 17.82 -13.36 2.77
CA TRP A 103 18.85 -13.75 3.72
C TRP A 103 18.35 -13.36 5.12
N PRO A 104 17.61 -14.23 5.83
CA PRO A 104 17.36 -14.00 7.25
C PRO A 104 18.73 -14.09 7.92
N THR A 105 19.29 -12.96 8.30
CA THR A 105 20.57 -12.96 9.00
C THR A 105 20.39 -13.67 10.33
N LEU A 106 20.85 -14.93 10.35
CA LEU A 106 21.48 -15.66 11.45
C LEU A 106 20.64 -16.40 12.49
N ILE A 107 19.31 -16.39 12.44
CA ILE A 107 18.52 -17.12 13.43
C ILE A 107 17.57 -18.09 12.73
N PRO A 108 17.71 -19.41 12.95
CA PRO A 108 16.71 -20.39 12.53
C PRO A 108 15.33 -19.95 12.99
N ARG A 109 14.30 -20.09 12.15
CA ARG A 109 12.94 -19.65 12.47
C ARG A 109 12.45 -20.29 13.78
N GLU A 110 12.87 -21.53 14.01
CA GLU A 110 12.56 -22.35 15.18
C GLU A 110 13.18 -21.79 16.48
N ALA A 111 14.23 -20.96 16.36
CA ALA A 111 14.87 -20.31 17.50
C ALA A 111 14.16 -19.03 17.97
N VAL A 112 13.12 -18.57 17.27
CA VAL A 112 12.27 -17.43 17.67
C VAL A 112 10.82 -17.90 17.82
N PRO A 113 10.41 -18.41 19.00
CA PRO A 113 9.01 -18.76 19.24
C PRO A 113 8.14 -17.50 19.18
N LEU A 114 7.24 -17.44 18.20
CA LEU A 114 6.31 -16.33 18.04
C LEU A 114 5.07 -16.58 18.90
N SER A 115 4.85 -15.74 19.92
CA SER A 115 3.57 -15.65 20.63
C SER A 115 2.82 -14.43 20.13
N LEU A 116 1.63 -14.62 19.55
CA LEU A 116 0.74 -13.53 19.16
C LEU A 116 -0.34 -13.37 20.23
N GLU A 117 -0.40 -12.21 20.86
CA GLU A 117 -1.50 -11.79 21.71
C GLU A 117 -2.31 -10.74 20.96
N ILE A 118 -3.55 -11.08 20.58
CA ILE A 118 -4.49 -10.13 19.97
C ILE A 118 -5.26 -9.49 21.11
N LYS A 119 -5.14 -8.17 21.26
CA LYS A 119 -5.95 -7.39 22.19
C LYS A 119 -7.13 -6.79 21.43
N GLU A 120 -8.33 -6.99 21.97
CA GLU A 120 -9.58 -6.36 21.52
C GLU A 120 -9.55 -4.83 21.71
#